data_AF-A0A1F2P2P9-F1
#
_entry.id   AF-A0A1F2P2P9-F1
#
_cell.length_a   1.000
_cell.length_b   1.000
_cell.length_c   1.000
_cell.angle_alpha   90.00
_cell.angle_beta   90.00
_cell.angle_gamma   90.00
#
_symmetry.space_group_name_H-M   'P 1'
#
loop_
_entity.id
_entity.type
_entity.pdbx_description
1 polymer ?
#
loop_
_entity_poly.entity_id
_entity_poly.type
_entity_poly.pdbx_seq_one_letter_code
_entity_poly.pdbx_strand_id
1 'polypeptide(L)'
;MLVTAVADALGVDPSDLPVAVTAPEYMEQKATIDAVFAVAFGLYTHVSPIPPVTGADRLVNLLTEDVEGLTGGKIAVGDDPVEIVDGIEAHINKKRAKLGI
;
A
#
# COMPACT_ATOMS: atom_id res chain seq x y z
N MET A 1 -2.37 -2.70 -15.12
CA MET A 1 -2.96 -2.15 -16.37
C MET A 1 -4.04 -1.12 -16.09
N LEU A 2 -5.09 -1.40 -15.30
CA LEU A 2 -6.16 -0.40 -15.04
C LEU A 2 -5.66 0.85 -14.28
N VAL A 3 -4.94 0.68 -13.17
CA VAL A 3 -4.43 1.80 -12.36
C VAL A 3 -3.57 2.74 -13.21
N THR A 4 -2.64 2.19 -14.00
CA THR A 4 -1.83 2.95 -14.95
C THR A 4 -2.69 3.72 -15.95
N ALA A 5 -3.67 3.07 -16.57
CA ALA A 5 -4.53 3.72 -17.56
C ALA A 5 -5.35 4.89 -16.95
N VAL A 6 -5.78 4.78 -15.69
CA VAL A 6 -6.44 5.87 -14.96
C VAL A 6 -5.46 6.99 -14.64
N ALA A 7 -4.25 6.65 -14.20
CA ALA A 7 -3.18 7.61 -13.90
C ALA A 7 -2.84 8.43 -15.16
N ASP A 8 -2.64 7.74 -16.28
CA ASP A 8 -2.36 8.34 -17.59
C ASP A 8 -3.49 9.28 -18.04
N ALA A 9 -4.75 8.86 -17.88
CA ALA A 9 -5.91 9.67 -18.23
C ALA A 9 -6.05 10.95 -17.38
N LEU A 10 -5.57 10.91 -16.13
CA LEU A 10 -5.57 12.05 -15.21
C LEU A 10 -4.27 12.86 -15.26
N GLY A 11 -3.23 12.37 -15.97
CA GLY A 11 -1.92 13.02 -16.05
C GLY A 11 -1.15 13.04 -14.73
N VAL A 12 -1.34 12.04 -13.87
CA VAL A 12 -0.70 11.91 -12.56
C VAL A 12 0.07 10.59 -12.44
N ASP A 13 0.91 10.45 -11.43
CA ASP A 13 1.58 9.17 -11.14
C ASP A 13 0.60 8.18 -10.50
N PRO A 14 0.73 6.85 -10.69
CA PRO A 14 -0.09 5.86 -9.98
C PRO A 14 -0.11 6.05 -8.46
N SER A 15 0.98 6.53 -7.87
CA SER A 15 1.07 6.82 -6.43
C SER A 15 0.18 7.97 -5.99
N ASP A 16 -0.27 8.86 -6.87
CA ASP A 16 -1.19 9.95 -6.54
C ASP A 16 -2.66 9.52 -6.50
N LEU A 17 -2.98 8.37 -7.08
CA LEU A 17 -4.35 7.87 -7.14
C LEU A 17 -4.86 7.40 -5.77
N PRO A 18 -6.16 7.56 -5.48
CA PRO A 18 -6.79 7.07 -4.25
C PRO A 18 -7.07 5.57 -4.35
N VAL A 19 -6.00 4.78 -4.47
CA VAL A 19 -6.02 3.32 -4.61
C VAL A 19 -5.21 2.69 -3.47
N ALA A 20 -5.72 1.58 -2.95
CA ALA A 20 -5.05 0.73 -1.97
C ALA A 20 -5.16 -0.74 -2.38
N VAL A 21 -4.26 -1.56 -1.85
CA VAL A 21 -4.21 -3.01 -2.04
C VAL A 21 -4.37 -3.67 -0.66
N THR A 22 -5.09 -4.78 -0.61
CA THR A 22 -5.18 -5.60 0.61
C THR A 22 -5.04 -7.08 0.25
N ALA A 23 -4.15 -7.77 0.96
CA ALA A 23 -4.04 -9.22 0.98
C ALA A 23 -4.27 -9.69 2.43
N PRO A 24 -5.53 -9.73 2.90
CA PRO A 24 -5.86 -9.88 4.32
C PRO A 24 -5.68 -11.31 4.86
N GLU A 25 -5.55 -12.31 3.98
CA GLU A 25 -5.44 -13.71 4.37
C GLU A 25 -4.48 -14.44 3.42
N TYR A 26 -3.31 -13.86 3.15
CA TYR A 26 -2.39 -14.47 2.19
C TYR A 26 -1.76 -15.75 2.75
N MET A 27 -1.63 -16.77 1.89
CA MET A 27 -1.14 -18.09 2.29
C MET A 27 0.20 -18.47 1.63
N GLU A 28 0.52 -17.86 0.50
CA GLU A 28 1.65 -18.27 -0.34
C GLU A 28 2.67 -17.13 -0.51
N GLN A 29 3.93 -17.50 -0.73
CA GLN A 29 5.02 -16.55 -0.97
C GLN A 29 4.76 -15.61 -2.16
N LYS A 30 3.99 -16.05 -3.17
CA LYS A 30 3.64 -15.19 -4.32
C LYS A 30 2.93 -13.91 -3.90
N ALA A 31 2.04 -13.97 -2.91
CA ALA A 31 1.34 -12.78 -2.42
C ALA A 31 2.31 -11.76 -1.79
N THR A 32 3.40 -12.20 -1.19
CA THR A 32 4.44 -11.29 -0.66
C THR A 32 5.17 -10.57 -1.80
N ILE A 33 5.38 -11.23 -2.95
CA ILE A 33 5.96 -10.60 -4.14
C ILE A 33 4.97 -9.59 -4.75
N ASP A 34 3.69 -9.93 -4.83
CA ASP A 34 2.65 -9.01 -5.30
C ASP A 34 2.55 -7.77 -4.40
N ALA A 35 2.69 -7.93 -3.08
CA ALA A 35 2.71 -6.83 -2.13
C ALA A 35 3.93 -5.92 -2.31
N VAL A 36 5.12 -6.49 -2.49
CA VAL A 36 6.35 -5.72 -2.78
C VAL A 36 6.21 -4.97 -4.11
N PHE A 37 5.63 -5.60 -5.13
CA PHE A 37 5.34 -4.92 -6.39
C PHE A 37 4.36 -3.75 -6.20
N ALA A 38 3.28 -3.95 -5.44
CA ALA A 38 2.30 -2.90 -5.17
C ALA A 38 2.94 -1.68 -4.47
N VAL A 39 3.83 -1.91 -3.50
CA VAL A 39 4.61 -0.84 -2.86
C VAL A 39 5.54 -0.14 -3.84
N ALA A 40 6.26 -0.90 -4.68
CA ALA A 40 7.12 -0.33 -5.71
C ALA A 40 6.34 0.48 -6.76
N PHE A 41 5.08 0.08 -7.01
CA PHE A 41 4.13 0.76 -7.88
C PHE A 41 3.43 1.96 -7.21
N GLY A 42 3.79 2.27 -5.96
CA GLY A 42 3.35 3.47 -5.26
C GLY A 42 2.06 3.32 -4.45
N LEU A 43 1.61 2.10 -4.19
CA LEU A 43 0.34 1.84 -3.54
C LEU A 43 0.50 1.55 -2.04
N TYR A 44 -0.48 2.02 -1.25
CA TYR A 44 -0.69 1.58 0.12
C TYR A 44 -1.16 0.13 0.11
N THR A 45 -0.41 -0.75 0.77
CA THR A 45 -0.57 -2.20 0.62
C THR A 45 -0.68 -2.86 2.00
N HIS A 46 -1.89 -3.26 2.34
CA HIS A 46 -2.15 -4.05 3.54
C HIS A 46 -1.85 -5.54 3.30
N VAL A 47 -1.17 -6.18 4.25
CA VAL A 47 -0.94 -7.63 4.24
C VAL A 47 -1.19 -8.24 5.62
N SER A 48 -1.90 -9.38 5.63
CA SER A 48 -2.05 -10.28 6.78
C SER A 48 -2.04 -11.74 6.31
N PRO A 49 -1.41 -12.68 7.05
CA PRO A 49 -0.75 -12.50 8.35
C PRO A 49 0.50 -11.63 8.27
N ILE A 50 0.94 -11.08 9.41
CA ILE A 50 2.14 -10.24 9.45
C ILE A 50 3.34 -11.00 8.86
N PRO A 51 4.04 -10.45 7.85
CA PRO A 51 5.20 -11.10 7.26
C PRO A 51 6.31 -11.35 8.29
N PRO A 52 7.13 -12.41 8.15
CA PRO A 52 8.16 -12.78 9.11
C PRO A 52 9.40 -11.85 9.04
N VAL A 53 9.19 -10.54 9.22
CA VAL A 53 10.19 -9.47 9.16
C VAL A 53 10.27 -8.66 10.45
N THR A 54 9.40 -8.95 11.43
CA THR A 54 9.24 -8.18 12.68
C THR A 54 10.47 -8.19 13.58
N GLY A 55 11.41 -9.13 13.40
CA GLY A 55 12.68 -9.16 14.12
C GLY A 55 13.75 -8.20 13.59
N ALA A 56 13.46 -7.44 12.53
CA ALA A 56 14.40 -6.54 11.87
C ALA A 56 13.86 -5.11 11.83
N ASP A 57 14.00 -4.36 12.94
CA ASP A 57 13.42 -3.02 13.11
C ASP A 57 13.70 -2.05 11.96
N ARG A 58 14.93 -2.05 11.42
CA ARG A 58 15.29 -1.21 10.27
C ARG A 58 14.54 -1.60 9.00
N LEU A 59 14.30 -2.89 8.81
CA LEU A 59 13.53 -3.39 7.66
C LEU A 59 12.04 -3.07 7.85
N VAL A 60 11.51 -3.23 9.07
CA VAL A 60 10.14 -2.82 9.39
C VAL A 60 9.95 -1.35 9.07
N ASN A 61 10.80 -0.47 9.62
CA ASN A 61 10.75 0.97 9.38
C ASN A 61 10.85 1.31 7.88
N LEU A 62 11.75 0.63 7.17
CA LEU A 62 11.88 0.81 5.73
C LEU A 62 10.55 0.51 5.01
N LEU A 63 9.92 -0.64 5.32
CA LEU A 63 8.73 -1.11 4.61
C LEU A 63 7.46 -0.33 5.00
N THR A 64 7.35 0.14 6.24
CA THR A 64 6.13 0.78 6.76
C THR A 64 6.17 2.30 6.69
N GLU A 65 7.36 2.91 6.60
CA GLU A 65 7.52 4.37 6.65
C GLU A 65 8.46 4.91 5.56
N ASP A 66 9.74 4.55 5.59
CA ASP A 66 10.75 5.24 4.76
C ASP A 66 10.50 5.05 3.25
N VAL A 67 9.99 3.88 2.84
CA VAL A 67 9.72 3.57 1.43
C VAL A 67 8.63 4.45 0.83
N GLU A 68 7.72 5.04 1.62
CA GLU A 68 6.71 5.98 1.13
C GLU A 68 7.37 7.21 0.50
N GLY A 69 8.53 7.64 1.02
CA GLY A 69 9.31 8.73 0.43
C GLY A 69 10.06 8.37 -0.87
N LEU A 70 10.20 7.08 -1.17
CA LEU A 70 10.91 6.59 -2.35
C LEU A 70 9.95 6.25 -3.49
N THR A 71 8.81 5.63 -3.18
CA THR A 71 7.87 5.11 -4.19
C THR A 71 6.47 5.71 -4.09
N GLY A 72 6.13 6.36 -2.97
CA GLY A 72 4.76 6.80 -2.67
C GLY A 72 3.85 5.72 -2.09
N GLY A 73 4.30 4.46 -2.08
CA GLY A 73 3.62 3.30 -1.50
C GLY A 73 4.26 2.83 -0.20
N LYS A 74 3.57 1.97 0.55
CA LYS A 74 4.09 1.38 1.79
C LYS A 74 3.32 0.13 2.20
N ILE A 75 3.93 -0.67 3.07
CA ILE A 75 3.28 -1.79 3.74
C ILE A 75 2.50 -1.30 4.96
N ALA A 76 1.27 -1.79 5.09
CA ALA A 76 0.50 -1.77 6.32
C ALA A 76 0.27 -3.21 6.80
N VAL A 77 0.32 -3.41 8.11
CA VAL A 77 0.11 -4.71 8.75
C VAL A 77 -0.98 -4.57 9.80
N GLY A 78 -1.74 -5.63 10.03
CA GLY A 78 -2.79 -5.69 11.04
C GLY A 78 -3.69 -6.90 10.80
N ASP A 79 -4.37 -7.36 11.84
CA ASP A 79 -5.29 -8.50 11.73
C ASP A 79 -6.74 -8.10 12.03
N ASP A 80 -6.98 -6.92 12.63
CA ASP A 80 -8.33 -6.42 12.91
C ASP A 80 -8.95 -5.78 11.65
N PRO A 81 -10.05 -6.34 11.10
CA PRO A 81 -10.64 -5.85 9.85
C PRO A 81 -11.13 -4.40 9.93
N VAL A 82 -11.55 -3.92 11.11
CA VAL A 82 -12.06 -2.56 11.27
C VAL A 82 -10.89 -1.58 11.20
N GLU A 83 -9.81 -1.83 11.94
CA GLU A 83 -8.60 -1.00 11.88
C GLU A 83 -8.00 -0.96 10.45
N ILE A 84 -8.03 -2.09 9.73
CA ILE A 84 -7.55 -2.18 8.35
C ILE A 84 -8.39 -1.30 7.42
N VAL A 85 -9.72 -1.38 7.51
CA VAL A 85 -10.64 -0.57 6.69
C VAL A 85 -10.46 0.91 7.01
N ASP A 86 -10.36 1.27 8.28
CA ASP A 86 -10.13 2.66 8.71
C ASP A 86 -8.82 3.21 8.11
N GLY A 87 -7.74 2.41 8.12
CA GLY A 87 -6.46 2.78 7.52
C GLY A 87 -6.53 2.94 5.99
N ILE A 88 -7.23 2.02 5.30
CA ILE A 88 -7.45 2.10 3.85
C ILE A 88 -8.28 3.33 3.48
N GLU A 89 -9.38 3.57 4.21
CA GLU A 89 -10.24 4.74 4.00
C GLU A 89 -9.47 6.04 4.22
N ALA A 90 -8.70 6.14 5.31
CA ALA A 90 -7.88 7.30 5.60
C ALA A 90 -6.86 7.58 4.48
N HIS A 91 -6.21 6.55 3.94
CA HIS A 91 -5.30 6.68 2.80
C HIS A 91 -6.01 7.18 1.54
N ILE A 92 -7.14 6.55 1.18
CA ILE A 92 -7.95 6.93 0.02
C ILE A 92 -8.38 8.39 0.13
N ASN A 93 -8.92 8.80 1.28
CA ASN A 93 -9.37 10.18 1.52
C ASN A 93 -8.21 11.19 1.50
N LYS A 94 -7.03 10.83 2.02
CA LYS A 94 -5.82 11.65 1.92
C LYS A 94 -5.41 11.89 0.47
N LYS A 95 -5.46 10.87 -0.40
CA LYS A 95 -5.13 10.98 -1.83
C LYS A 95 -6.19 11.76 -2.60
N ARG A 96 -7.48 11.53 -2.31
CA ARG A 96 -8.60 12.32 -2.84
C ARG A 96 -8.42 13.81 -2.59
N ALA A 97 -8.15 14.20 -1.33
CA ALA A 97 -7.94 15.59 -0.97
C ALA A 97 -6.75 16.23 -1.73
N LYS A 98 -5.68 15.47 -1.98
CA LYS A 98 -4.53 15.94 -2.79
C LYS A 98 -4.89 16.16 -4.26
N LEU A 99 -5.82 15.38 -4.81
CA LEU A 99 -6.36 15.55 -6.16
C LEU A 99 -7.45 16.64 -6.24
N GLY A 100 -7.83 17.24 -5.10
CA GLY A 100 -8.87 18.26 -5.04
C GLY A 100 -10.30 17.72 -5.07
N ILE A 101 -10.51 16.48 -4.61
CA ILE A 101 -11.82 15.80 -4.55
C ILE A 101 -12.15 15.25 -3.16
#